data_AF-E4ZK20-F1
#
_entry.id   AF-E4ZK20-F1
#
_cell.length_a   1.000
_cell.length_b   1.000
_cell.length_c   1.000
_cell.angle_alpha   90.00
_cell.angle_beta   90.00
_cell.angle_gamma   90.00
#
_symmetry.space_group_name_H-M   'P 1'
#
loop_
_entity.id
_entity.type
_entity.pdbx_description
1 polymer ?
#
loop_
_entity_poly.entity_id
_entity_poly.type
_entity_poly.pdbx_seq_one_letter_code
_entity_poly.pdbx_strand_id
1 'polypeptide(L)'
;MGSETRYQNVLFVETKADGGGHIFHVTGDLVSGMRFHSKPGREPEMSQTFYAKTYLGRIRIEDYPARLNQVLQTAPPPGRQRAFNPKTMRIEQIKTDGTFYEAHEQRPPFIKCTE
;
A
#
# COMPACT_ATOMS: atom_id res chain seq x y z
N MET A 1 20.82 -5.19 9.07
CA MET A 1 19.77 -4.32 8.48
C MET A 1 19.25 -3.43 9.59
N GLY A 2 19.46 -2.12 9.50
CA GLY A 2 19.09 -1.17 10.54
C GLY A 2 17.59 -1.22 10.83
N SER A 3 17.24 -1.17 12.11
CA SER A 3 15.87 -1.12 12.64
C SER A 3 15.27 0.27 12.46
N GLU A 4 15.24 0.77 11.22
CA GLU A 4 14.59 2.05 10.93
C GLU A 4 13.07 1.87 10.99
N THR A 5 12.41 2.68 11.80
CA THR A 5 10.96 2.66 11.92
C THR A 5 10.34 3.02 10.57
N ARG A 6 9.59 2.08 9.99
CA ARG A 6 8.85 2.30 8.74
C ARG A 6 7.40 2.66 9.05
N TYR A 7 6.93 3.73 8.44
CA TYR A 7 5.55 4.20 8.57
C TYR A 7 4.74 3.78 7.35
N GLN A 8 3.49 3.35 7.58
CA GLN A 8 2.54 3.15 6.50
C GLN A 8 1.92 4.49 6.12
N ASN A 9 2.07 4.88 4.87
CA ASN A 9 1.42 6.07 4.34
C ASN A 9 0.01 5.73 3.88
N VAL A 10 -0.94 6.62 4.21
CA VAL A 10 -2.34 6.55 3.75
C VAL A 10 -2.78 7.94 3.31
N LEU A 11 -3.69 8.00 2.35
CA LEU A 11 -4.34 9.24 1.97
C LEU A 11 -5.66 9.36 2.71
N PHE A 12 -5.87 10.46 3.41
CA PHE A 12 -7.14 10.77 4.04
C PHE A 12 -7.77 11.98 3.33
N VAL A 13 -9.04 11.85 2.97
CA VAL A 13 -9.85 12.94 2.44
C VAL A 13 -10.98 13.18 3.41
N GLU A 14 -10.96 14.35 4.05
CA GLU A 14 -12.06 14.83 4.89
C GLU A 14 -13.25 15.20 4.00
N THR A 15 -14.42 14.64 4.31
CA THR A 15 -15.64 14.84 3.51
C THR A 15 -16.85 15.23 4.35
N LYS A 16 -16.68 15.31 5.68
CA LYS A 16 -17.76 15.61 6.62
C LYS A 16 -17.33 16.72 7.56
N ALA A 17 -18.31 17.51 8.00
CA ALA A 17 -18.08 18.62 8.92
C ALA A 17 -17.64 18.18 10.33
N ASP A 18 -17.81 16.90 10.67
CA ASP A 18 -17.35 16.29 11.93
C ASP A 18 -15.89 15.79 11.87
N GLY A 19 -15.15 16.15 10.82
CA GLY A 19 -13.79 15.67 10.56
C GLY A 19 -13.73 14.25 9.97
N GLY A 20 -14.89 13.61 9.78
CA GLY A 20 -14.97 12.31 9.13
C GLY A 20 -14.67 12.36 7.64
N GLY A 21 -14.24 11.23 7.10
CA GLY A 21 -13.80 11.18 5.71
C GLY A 21 -13.59 9.77 5.18
N HIS A 22 -12.75 9.67 4.17
CA HIS A 22 -12.34 8.41 3.56
C HIS A 22 -10.83 8.24 3.60
N ILE A 23 -10.41 7.03 3.93
CA ILE A 23 -9.02 6.58 3.89
C ILE A 23 -8.84 5.77 2.61
N PHE A 24 -7.84 6.14 1.83
CA PHE A 24 -7.34 5.41 0.68
C PHE A 24 -5.96 4.86 1.02
N HIS A 25 -5.80 3.55 0.90
CA HIS A 25 -4.57 2.87 1.28
C HIS A 25 -4.31 1.65 0.41
N VAL A 26 -3.13 1.08 0.55
CA VAL A 26 -2.79 -0.21 -0.07
C VAL A 26 -2.67 -1.24 1.05
N THR A 27 -3.35 -2.36 0.88
CA THR A 27 -3.39 -3.47 1.83
C THR A 27 -2.91 -4.76 1.18
N GLY A 28 -2.42 -5.71 1.97
CA GLY A 28 -1.96 -7.02 1.48
C GLY A 28 -0.55 -7.31 1.95
N ASP A 29 0.05 -8.36 1.39
CA ASP A 29 1.35 -8.86 1.81
C ASP A 29 2.18 -9.37 0.62
N LEU A 30 3.42 -9.79 0.88
CA LEU A 30 4.33 -10.25 -0.18
C LEU A 30 3.91 -11.57 -0.84
N VAL A 31 3.01 -12.34 -0.22
CA VAL A 31 2.53 -13.67 -0.68
C VAL A 31 1.17 -13.60 -1.36
N SER A 32 0.26 -12.73 -0.94
CA SER A 32 -1.03 -12.52 -1.59
C SER A 32 -1.00 -11.40 -2.64
N GLY A 33 0.04 -10.57 -2.59
CA GLY A 33 0.13 -9.31 -3.32
C GLY A 33 -0.60 -8.19 -2.59
N MET A 34 -0.34 -6.96 -3.02
CA MET A 34 -0.92 -5.77 -2.42
C MET A 34 -2.01 -5.21 -3.34
N ARG A 35 -3.02 -4.57 -2.76
CA ARG A 35 -4.22 -4.10 -3.45
C ARG A 35 -4.65 -2.76 -2.90
N PHE A 36 -5.07 -1.88 -3.79
CA PHE A 36 -5.72 -0.63 -3.42
C PHE A 36 -7.05 -0.90 -2.73
N HIS A 37 -7.34 -0.16 -1.66
CA HIS A 37 -8.58 -0.24 -0.93
C HIS A 37 -8.98 1.14 -0.39
N SER A 38 -10.28 1.41 -0.31
CA SER A 38 -10.82 2.63 0.28
C SER A 38 -11.86 2.29 1.35
N LYS A 39 -11.87 3.03 2.46
CA LYS A 39 -12.86 2.85 3.54
C LYS A 39 -13.24 4.18 4.19
N PRO A 40 -14.44 4.31 4.77
CA PRO A 40 -14.75 5.44 5.65
C PRO A 40 -13.83 5.42 6.88
N GLY A 41 -13.49 6.59 7.40
CA GLY A 41 -12.61 6.77 8.54
C GLY A 41 -12.88 8.06 9.32
N ARG A 42 -12.29 8.15 10.50
CA ARG A 42 -12.20 9.39 11.29
C ARG A 42 -10.89 10.12 10.96
N GLU A 43 -10.74 11.31 11.53
CA GLU A 43 -9.52 12.09 11.48
C GLU A 43 -8.27 11.24 11.81
N PRO A 44 -7.17 11.39 11.06
CA PRO A 44 -5.94 10.62 11.28
C PRO A 44 -5.42 10.68 12.71
N GLU A 45 -5.52 11.82 13.38
CA GLU A 45 -5.07 12.07 14.75
C GLU A 45 -5.75 11.19 15.80
N MET A 46 -6.94 10.67 15.49
CA MET A 46 -7.67 9.78 16.38
C MET A 46 -7.11 8.34 16.35
N SER A 47 -6.19 8.04 15.43
CA SER A 47 -5.53 6.74 15.35
C SER A 47 -4.37 6.63 16.33
N GLN A 48 -4.31 5.53 17.08
CA GLN A 48 -3.16 5.23 17.96
C GLN A 48 -1.84 5.05 17.20
N THR A 49 -1.91 4.78 15.90
CA THR A 49 -0.74 4.61 15.02
C THR A 49 -0.40 5.88 14.24
N PHE A 50 -1.05 7.00 14.55
CA PHE A 50 -0.74 8.28 13.92
C PHE A 50 0.69 8.73 14.27
N TYR A 51 1.44 9.13 13.25
CA TYR A 51 2.78 9.67 13.42
C TYR A 51 2.85 11.14 12.95
N ALA A 52 2.44 11.39 11.71
CA ALA A 52 2.41 12.72 11.13
C ALA A 52 1.40 12.79 9.99
N LYS A 53 1.04 14.02 9.58
CA LYS A 53 0.31 14.29 8.35
C LYS A 53 0.91 15.47 7.60
N THR A 54 0.71 15.47 6.29
CA THR A 54 1.00 16.61 5.43
C THR A 54 -0.23 16.89 4.60
N TYR A 55 -0.65 18.15 4.53
CA TYR A 55 -1.78 18.56 3.69
C TYR A 55 -1.33 18.64 2.23
N LEU A 56 -2.00 17.88 1.35
CA LEU A 56 -1.69 17.87 -0.09
C LEU A 56 -2.51 18.89 -0.89
N GLY A 57 -3.67 19.32 -0.38
CA GLY A 57 -4.54 20.27 -1.05
C GLY A 57 -6.02 20.02 -0.80
N ARG A 58 -6.86 20.55 -1.69
CA ARG A 58 -8.32 20.39 -1.67
C ARG A 58 -8.79 19.81 -3.00
N ILE A 59 -9.82 18.98 -2.94
CA ILE A 59 -10.47 18.39 -4.11
C ILE A 59 -11.83 19.05 -4.27
N ARG A 60 -12.24 19.38 -5.49
CA ARG A 60 -13.57 19.91 -5.73
C ARG A 60 -14.62 18.82 -5.55
N ILE A 61 -15.82 19.19 -5.12
CA ILE A 61 -16.84 18.19 -4.78
C ILE A 61 -17.27 17.39 -6.02
N GLU A 62 -17.28 18.01 -7.19
CA GLU A 62 -17.59 17.38 -8.48
C GLU A 62 -16.55 16.33 -8.92
N ASP A 63 -15.32 16.44 -8.44
CA ASP A 63 -14.23 15.51 -8.75
C ASP A 63 -14.19 14.31 -7.79
N TYR A 64 -14.88 14.41 -6.64
CA TYR A 64 -14.86 13.39 -5.60
C TYR A 64 -16.11 12.48 -5.68
N PRO A 65 -15.97 11.13 -5.57
CA PRO A 65 -14.73 10.36 -5.46
C PRO A 65 -14.17 9.87 -6.81
N ALA A 66 -14.89 10.08 -7.91
CA ALA A 66 -14.62 9.40 -9.18
C ALA A 66 -13.25 9.75 -9.79
N ARG A 67 -12.94 11.05 -9.92
CA ARG A 67 -11.68 11.51 -10.51
C ARG A 67 -10.50 11.13 -9.64
N LEU A 68 -10.64 11.26 -8.32
CA LEU A 68 -9.61 10.83 -7.36
C LEU A 68 -9.30 9.34 -7.51
N ASN A 69 -10.32 8.47 -7.50
CA ASN A 69 -10.12 7.03 -7.65
C ASN A 69 -9.44 6.69 -8.98
N GLN A 70 -9.82 7.36 -10.07
CA GLN A 70 -9.18 7.17 -11.38
C GLN A 70 -7.68 7.49 -11.32
N VAL A 71 -7.29 8.60 -10.67
CA VAL A 71 -5.88 8.98 -10.52
C VAL A 71 -5.15 7.97 -9.63
N LEU A 72 -5.71 7.59 -8.49
CA LEU A 72 -5.10 6.62 -7.58
C LEU A 72 -4.89 5.25 -8.24
N GLN A 73 -5.79 4.83 -9.13
CA GLN A 73 -5.67 3.56 -9.87
C GLN A 73 -4.58 3.57 -10.95
N THR A 74 -4.06 4.73 -11.35
CA THR A 74 -2.92 4.78 -12.29
C THR A 74 -1.59 4.36 -11.66
N ALA A 75 -1.51 4.34 -10.32
CA ALA A 75 -0.37 3.83 -9.57
C ALA A 75 -0.67 2.39 -9.10
N PRO A 76 -0.23 1.35 -9.83
CA PRO A 76 -0.55 -0.01 -9.46
C PRO A 76 0.14 -0.38 -8.12
N PRO A 77 -0.59 -1.06 -7.21
CA PRO A 77 0.03 -1.54 -5.98
C PRO A 77 1.05 -2.65 -6.28
N PRO A 78 2.06 -2.87 -5.42
CA PRO A 78 3.04 -3.92 -5.65
C PRO A 78 2.38 -5.31 -5.72
N GLY A 79 2.78 -6.09 -6.72
CA GLY A 79 2.31 -7.46 -6.88
C GLY A 79 2.83 -8.42 -5.80
N ARG A 80 2.43 -9.68 -5.91
CA ARG A 80 3.01 -10.77 -5.12
C ARG A 80 4.49 -10.91 -5.47
N GLN A 81 5.33 -11.01 -4.44
CA GLN A 81 6.78 -11.12 -4.55
C GLN A 81 7.32 -12.39 -3.90
N ARG A 82 6.46 -13.21 -3.26
CA ARG A 82 6.82 -14.49 -2.68
C ARG A 82 5.77 -15.56 -3.01
N ALA A 83 6.20 -16.80 -3.16
CA ALA A 83 5.31 -17.95 -3.33
C ALA A 83 5.87 -19.17 -2.59
N PHE A 84 5.00 -20.14 -2.30
CA PHE A 84 5.44 -21.42 -1.78
C PHE A 84 6.09 -22.24 -2.89
N ASN A 85 7.36 -22.60 -2.71
CA ASN A 85 8.12 -23.46 -3.62
C ASN A 85 7.98 -24.92 -3.15
N PRO A 86 7.25 -25.78 -3.87
CA PRO A 86 7.07 -27.18 -3.47
C PRO A 86 8.36 -28.01 -3.58
N LYS A 87 9.35 -27.57 -4.37
CA LYS A 87 10.63 -28.30 -4.50
C LYS A 87 11.49 -28.16 -3.25
N THR A 88 11.45 -27.00 -2.61
CA THR A 88 12.25 -26.68 -1.43
C THR A 88 11.44 -26.65 -0.14
N MET A 89 10.11 -26.74 -0.26
CA MET A 89 9.13 -26.65 0.83
C MET A 89 9.23 -25.34 1.62
N ARG A 90 9.53 -24.22 0.95
CA ARG A 90 9.75 -22.90 1.56
C ARG A 90 8.99 -21.79 0.84
N ILE A 91 8.68 -20.70 1.55
CA ILE A 91 8.15 -19.47 0.93
C ILE A 91 9.33 -18.63 0.43
N GLU A 92 9.53 -18.60 -0.88
CA GLU A 92 10.66 -17.99 -1.55
C GLU A 92 10.24 -16.80 -2.41
N GLN A 93 11.21 -15.95 -2.75
CA GLN A 93 10.98 -14.80 -3.61
C GLN A 93 10.74 -15.24 -5.05
N ILE A 94 9.81 -14.57 -5.73
CA ILE A 94 9.48 -14.81 -7.13
C ILE A 94 9.81 -13.58 -7.98
N LYS A 95 10.09 -13.82 -9.25
CA LYS A 95 10.20 -12.82 -10.31
C LYS A 95 8.81 -12.27 -10.65
N THR A 96 8.77 -11.21 -11.45
CA THR A 96 7.52 -10.58 -11.90
C THR A 96 6.65 -11.51 -12.74
N ASP A 97 7.25 -12.50 -13.41
CA ASP A 97 6.55 -13.55 -14.16
C ASP A 97 6.02 -14.70 -13.28
N GLY A 98 6.31 -14.67 -11.97
CA GLY A 98 5.90 -15.68 -10.99
C GLY A 98 6.85 -16.87 -10.84
N THR A 99 7.95 -16.93 -11.59
CA THR A 99 8.98 -17.97 -11.44
C THR A 99 9.91 -17.69 -10.26
N PHE A 100 10.59 -18.72 -9.75
CA PHE A 100 11.55 -18.57 -8.65
C PHE A 100 12.92 -18.11 -9.17
N TYR A 101 13.67 -17.44 -8.31
CA TYR A 101 15.08 -17.14 -8.58
C TYR A 101 15.95 -18.38 -8.37
N GLU A 102 16.85 -18.64 -9.31
CA GLU A 102 17.89 -19.66 -9.19
C GLU A 102 18.95 -19.26 -8.15
N ALA A 103 19.73 -20.23 -7.69
CA ALA A 103 20.71 -20.02 -6.61
C ALA A 103 21.80 -18.98 -6.94
N HIS A 104 22.11 -18.78 -8.22
CA HIS A 104 23.13 -17.84 -8.71
C HIS A 104 22.53 -16.49 -9.13
N GLU A 105 21.21 -16.34 -9.14
CA GLU A 105 20.56 -15.10 -9.54
C GLU A 105 20.50 -14.11 -8.37
N GLN A 106 20.76 -12.83 -8.68
CA GLN A 106 20.62 -11.77 -7.70
C GLN A 106 19.14 -11.49 -7.44
N ARG A 107 18.79 -11.45 -6.16
CA ARG A 107 17.42 -11.16 -5.71
C ARG A 107 17.28 -9.68 -5.38
N PRO A 108 16.36 -8.94 -6.02
CA PRO A 108 16.13 -7.54 -5.68
C PRO A 108 15.51 -7.43 -4.27
N PRO A 109 15.63 -6.26 -3.60
CA PRO A 109 14.92 -6.01 -2.35
C PRO A 109 13.39 -6.07 -2.55
N PHE A 110 12.65 -6.37 -1.48
CA PHE A 110 11.19 -6.37 -1.53
C PHE A 110 10.65 -4.96 -1.64
N ILE A 111 9.73 -4.75 -2.56
CA ILE A 111 8.96 -3.51 -2.71
C ILE A 111 7.80 -3.57 -1.72
N LYS A 112 7.77 -2.66 -0.74
CA LYS A 112 6.66 -2.54 0.22
C LYS A 112 5.84 -1.28 -0.06
N CYS A 113 4.60 -1.22 0.43
CA CYS A 113 3.73 -0.02 0.37
C CYS A 113 4.25 1.20 1.16
N THR A 114 5.49 1.15 1.67
CA THR A 114 6.13 2.18 2.48
C THR A 114 7.29 2.86 1.75
N GLU A 115 7.56 2.46 0.50
CA GLU A 115 8.66 2.94 -0.36
C GLU A 115 8.13 3.82 -1.49
#